data_AF-A0AAZ3P6U2-F1
#
_entry.id   AF-A0AAZ3P6U2-F1
#
_cell.length_a   1.000
_cell.length_b   1.000
_cell.length_c   1.000
_cell.angle_alpha   90.00
_cell.angle_beta   90.00
_cell.angle_gamma   90.00
#
_symmetry.space_group_name_H-M   'P 1'
#
loop_
_entity.id
_entity.type
_entity.pdbx_description
1 polymer ?
#
loop_
_entity_poly.entity_id
_entity_poly.type
_entity_poly.pdbx_seq_one_letter_code
_entity_poly.pdbx_strand_id
1 'polypeptide(L)'
;MASVSVANTNFSLELFKKITEVNKTGNVFYSPLSISSALAMVSMGARGNTATQMSECLHLHKATDSIHVGFNKLMSELNKKGAPYALSLANRLYGEQSYQFVEMFLGETKKHYNAELEAVDFKSNAEAARQNINAWVEKQTAEKIKNLLAEGVVDQLTRLMLVNAIYFKGNWEKKFKESSTSDALFKLNKKESKPVKMMHQKAKFPLTFIPEANCQILELPYVGNELSMLIMLPNEMEDDTTGLKKLEKELTYKNLVEWTRPDMMDTVEVQVGLPKFKLEESLDLKDLLASMGMTDAFDHCKSDFSGMSPDNDLVLSKVIHKAFVEVNEEGTEAAGATAAIMMMRCAMRAPRFVADHPFLFFIRHNPTQSILFYGRYCSP
;
A
#
# COMPACT_ATOMS: atom_id res chain seq x y z
N MET A 1 -7.12 23.45 -2.55
CA MET A 1 -7.55 22.50 -3.60
C MET A 1 -6.67 21.26 -3.50
N ALA A 2 -7.17 20.08 -3.88
CA ALA A 2 -6.54 18.79 -3.59
C ALA A 2 -5.92 18.16 -4.85
N SER A 3 -4.73 17.59 -4.72
CA SER A 3 -4.10 16.78 -5.77
C SER A 3 -4.53 15.31 -5.68
N VAL A 4 -4.21 14.50 -6.69
CA VAL A 4 -4.43 13.04 -6.66
C VAL A 4 -3.76 12.39 -5.43
N SER A 5 -2.63 12.91 -4.96
CA SER A 5 -1.96 12.48 -3.73
C SER A 5 -2.86 12.63 -2.49
N VAL A 6 -3.60 13.75 -2.40
CA VAL A 6 -4.55 14.02 -1.31
C VAL A 6 -5.76 13.09 -1.37
N ALA A 7 -6.33 12.88 -2.56
CA ALA A 7 -7.45 11.94 -2.74
C ALA A 7 -7.04 10.51 -2.34
N ASN A 8 -5.89 10.04 -2.83
CA ASN A 8 -5.29 8.76 -2.48
C ASN A 8 -5.12 8.55 -0.97
N THR A 9 -4.61 9.55 -0.24
CA THR A 9 -4.44 9.44 1.22
C THR A 9 -5.78 9.39 1.97
N ASN A 10 -6.80 10.14 1.54
CA ASN A 10 -8.12 10.04 2.15
C ASN A 10 -8.75 8.67 1.90
N PHE A 11 -8.70 8.18 0.65
CA PHE A 11 -9.15 6.84 0.28
C PHE A 11 -8.42 5.76 1.10
N SER A 12 -7.11 5.88 1.25
CA SER A 12 -6.31 4.95 2.07
C SER A 12 -6.81 4.90 3.52
N LEU A 13 -7.12 6.04 4.13
CA LEU A 13 -7.54 6.09 5.53
C LEU A 13 -8.96 5.51 5.73
N GLU A 14 -9.84 5.67 4.76
CA GLU A 14 -11.18 5.06 4.79
C GLU A 14 -11.13 3.56 4.49
N LEU A 15 -10.34 3.13 3.48
CA LEU A 15 -10.09 1.72 3.18
C LEU A 15 -9.43 1.01 4.37
N PHE A 16 -8.46 1.64 5.04
CA PHE A 16 -7.85 1.08 6.25
C PHE A 16 -8.89 0.77 7.32
N LYS A 17 -9.80 1.72 7.60
CA LYS A 17 -10.89 1.51 8.57
C LYS A 17 -11.80 0.36 8.18
N LYS A 18 -12.13 0.20 6.89
CA LYS A 18 -12.91 -0.95 6.40
C LYS A 18 -12.16 -2.28 6.53
N ILE A 19 -10.85 -2.30 6.28
CA ILE A 19 -10.04 -3.49 6.53
C ILE A 19 -9.99 -3.82 8.03
N THR A 20 -9.82 -2.83 8.92
CA THR A 20 -9.71 -3.09 10.37
C THR A 20 -11.04 -3.36 11.08
N GLU A 21 -12.18 -2.94 10.51
CA GLU A 21 -13.52 -3.38 10.93
C GLU A 21 -13.66 -4.91 10.83
N VAL A 22 -13.13 -5.51 9.76
CA VAL A 22 -13.15 -6.97 9.48
C VAL A 22 -11.98 -7.68 10.19
N ASN A 23 -10.75 -7.24 9.94
CA ASN A 23 -9.52 -7.77 10.50
C ASN A 23 -9.07 -6.93 11.70
N LYS A 24 -9.52 -7.31 12.90
CA LYS A 24 -9.35 -6.49 14.12
C LYS A 24 -7.96 -6.58 14.77
N THR A 25 -7.21 -7.65 14.53
CA THR A 25 -5.96 -7.96 15.26
C THR A 25 -4.80 -8.44 14.40
N GLY A 26 -5.04 -8.86 13.15
CA GLY A 26 -4.00 -9.33 12.25
C GLY A 26 -3.20 -8.19 11.62
N ASN A 27 -2.19 -8.59 10.85
CA ASN A 27 -1.47 -7.67 9.97
C ASN A 27 -2.40 -7.10 8.91
N VAL A 28 -2.04 -5.93 8.39
CA VAL A 28 -2.66 -5.31 7.22
C VAL A 28 -1.53 -4.77 6.37
N PHE A 29 -1.54 -5.00 5.06
CA PHE A 29 -0.59 -4.38 4.15
C PHE A 29 -1.22 -4.23 2.77
N TYR A 30 -1.14 -3.03 2.21
CA TYR A 30 -1.64 -2.74 0.86
C TYR A 30 -1.00 -1.47 0.30
N SER A 31 -1.14 -1.27 -1.00
CA SER A 31 -0.77 0.00 -1.65
C SER A 31 -2.02 0.77 -2.04
N PRO A 32 -2.35 1.88 -1.33
CA PRO A 32 -3.48 2.72 -1.73
C PRO A 32 -3.28 3.30 -3.13
N LEU A 33 -2.05 3.72 -3.46
CA LEU A 33 -1.76 4.34 -4.76
C LEU A 33 -1.94 3.36 -5.92
N SER A 34 -1.51 2.11 -5.72
CA SER A 34 -1.75 1.02 -6.66
C SER A 34 -3.25 0.83 -6.91
N ILE A 35 -4.03 0.67 -5.83
CA ILE A 35 -5.49 0.45 -5.89
C ILE A 35 -6.20 1.65 -6.53
N SER A 36 -5.94 2.87 -6.07
CA SER A 36 -6.58 4.09 -6.60
C SER A 36 -6.25 4.33 -8.06
N SER A 37 -5.00 4.10 -8.50
CA SER A 37 -4.63 4.24 -9.91
C SER A 37 -5.37 3.21 -10.78
N ALA A 38 -5.47 1.97 -10.31
CA ALA A 38 -6.11 0.87 -11.01
C ALA A 38 -7.63 1.01 -11.08
N LEU A 39 -8.29 1.54 -10.04
CA LEU A 39 -9.72 1.86 -10.06
C LEU A 39 -10.02 3.15 -10.85
N ALA A 40 -9.11 4.14 -10.86
CA ALA A 40 -9.24 5.31 -11.73
C ALA A 40 -9.05 4.97 -13.22
N MET A 41 -8.29 3.92 -13.54
CA MET A 41 -8.25 3.33 -14.88
C MET A 41 -9.61 2.72 -15.25
N VAL A 42 -10.24 1.97 -14.34
CA VAL A 42 -11.61 1.42 -14.53
C VAL A 42 -12.63 2.54 -14.70
N SER A 43 -12.55 3.63 -13.94
CA SER A 43 -13.54 4.72 -14.01
C SER A 43 -13.54 5.47 -15.35
N MET A 44 -12.51 5.35 -16.19
CA MET A 44 -12.55 5.88 -17.57
C MET A 44 -13.62 5.22 -18.44
N GLY A 45 -13.91 3.95 -18.18
CA GLY A 45 -14.95 3.18 -18.86
C GLY A 45 -16.33 3.30 -18.24
N ALA A 46 -16.43 3.79 -17.00
CA ALA A 46 -17.68 3.94 -16.28
C ALA A 46 -18.50 5.15 -16.78
N ARG A 47 -19.82 5.06 -16.72
CA ARG A 47 -20.76 6.17 -16.96
C ARG A 47 -21.83 6.19 -15.86
N GLY A 48 -22.79 7.13 -15.98
CA GLY A 48 -23.92 7.26 -15.07
C GLY A 48 -23.55 7.28 -13.58
N ASN A 49 -24.36 6.61 -12.77
CA ASN A 49 -24.17 6.51 -11.32
C ASN A 49 -22.94 5.67 -10.93
N THR A 50 -22.55 4.69 -11.77
CA THR A 50 -21.32 3.91 -11.57
C THR A 50 -20.09 4.83 -11.54
N ALA A 51 -19.97 5.75 -12.50
CA ALA A 51 -18.88 6.72 -12.54
C ALA A 51 -18.88 7.67 -11.32
N THR A 52 -20.05 8.15 -10.90
CA THR A 52 -20.21 9.01 -9.71
C THR A 52 -19.73 8.29 -8.45
N GLN A 53 -20.27 7.11 -8.15
CA GLN A 53 -19.89 6.32 -6.97
C GLN A 53 -18.39 5.99 -6.95
N MET A 54 -17.79 5.66 -8.09
CA MET A 54 -16.34 5.43 -8.17
C MET A 54 -15.54 6.69 -7.85
N SER A 55 -15.94 7.85 -8.37
CA SER A 55 -15.28 9.14 -8.12
C SER A 55 -15.46 9.63 -6.67
N GLU A 56 -16.59 9.30 -6.05
CA GLU A 56 -16.87 9.57 -4.64
C GLU A 56 -16.03 8.69 -3.70
N CYS A 57 -16.10 7.37 -3.88
CA CYS A 57 -15.37 6.38 -3.10
C CYS A 57 -13.84 6.58 -3.14
N LEU A 58 -13.28 7.03 -4.27
CA LEU A 58 -11.85 7.31 -4.43
C LEU A 58 -11.47 8.75 -4.04
N HIS A 59 -12.43 9.58 -3.61
CA HIS A 59 -12.33 11.04 -3.40
C HIS A 59 -11.79 11.86 -4.59
N LEU A 60 -11.85 11.30 -5.80
CA LEU A 60 -11.31 11.93 -7.02
C LEU A 60 -12.15 13.13 -7.48
N HIS A 61 -13.43 13.22 -7.11
CA HIS A 61 -14.28 14.40 -7.31
C HIS A 61 -13.74 15.69 -6.65
N LYS A 62 -12.76 15.59 -5.73
CA LYS A 62 -12.09 16.73 -5.09
C LYS A 62 -10.82 17.17 -5.82
N ALA A 63 -10.35 16.40 -6.81
CA ALA A 63 -9.15 16.70 -7.58
C ALA A 63 -9.44 17.71 -8.69
N THR A 64 -8.50 18.65 -8.90
CA THR A 64 -8.68 19.75 -9.89
C THR A 64 -8.10 19.46 -11.26
N ASP A 65 -7.09 18.59 -11.32
CA ASP A 65 -6.46 18.19 -12.57
C ASP A 65 -7.29 17.09 -13.26
N SER A 66 -7.08 16.88 -14.56
CA SER A 66 -7.55 15.65 -15.21
C SER A 66 -6.97 14.45 -14.45
N ILE A 67 -7.85 13.68 -13.81
CA ILE A 67 -7.51 12.57 -12.89
C ILE A 67 -6.43 11.66 -13.49
N HIS A 68 -6.63 11.26 -14.75
CA HIS A 68 -5.76 10.33 -15.46
C HIS A 68 -4.39 10.96 -15.80
N VAL A 69 -4.34 12.25 -16.12
CA VAL A 69 -3.08 13.01 -16.25
C VAL A 69 -2.36 13.14 -14.91
N GLY A 70 -3.10 13.36 -13.82
CA GLY A 70 -2.55 13.42 -12.46
C GLY A 70 -1.92 12.09 -12.03
N PHE A 71 -2.60 10.96 -12.27
CA PHE A 71 -2.02 9.63 -12.06
C PHE A 71 -0.85 9.35 -12.99
N ASN A 72 -0.93 9.67 -14.29
CA ASN A 72 0.16 9.49 -15.24
C ASN A 72 1.42 10.26 -14.83
N LYS A 73 1.28 11.51 -14.40
CA LYS A 73 2.38 12.32 -13.87
C LYS A 73 2.97 11.71 -12.60
N LEU A 74 2.14 11.30 -11.64
CA LEU A 74 2.60 10.68 -10.40
C LEU A 74 3.31 9.34 -10.66
N MET A 75 2.81 8.51 -11.58
CA MET A 75 3.47 7.27 -11.98
C MET A 75 4.79 7.54 -12.72
N SER A 76 4.85 8.57 -13.56
CA SER A 76 6.08 8.99 -14.25
C SER A 76 7.15 9.50 -13.28
N GLU A 77 6.74 10.19 -12.22
CA GLU A 77 7.63 10.64 -11.13
C GLU A 77 8.20 9.44 -10.34
N LEU A 78 7.36 8.46 -9.99
CA LEU A 78 7.76 7.27 -9.21
C LEU A 78 8.58 6.23 -10.00
N ASN A 79 8.45 6.22 -11.33
CA ASN A 79 9.19 5.31 -12.22
C ASN A 79 10.30 6.06 -12.98
N LYS A 80 10.85 7.14 -12.39
CA LYS A 80 11.98 7.88 -12.97
C LYS A 80 13.19 6.98 -13.18
N LYS A 81 13.79 7.06 -14.37
CA LYS A 81 15.05 6.38 -14.67
C LYS A 81 16.15 6.91 -13.73
N GLY A 82 16.81 5.99 -13.03
CA GLY A 82 17.86 6.32 -12.06
C GLY A 82 17.37 6.49 -10.62
N ALA A 83 16.09 6.26 -10.33
CA ALA A 83 15.59 6.17 -8.96
C ALA A 83 16.39 5.11 -8.15
N PRO A 84 16.77 5.39 -6.89
CA PRO A 84 17.61 4.52 -6.05
C PRO A 84 16.83 3.33 -5.43
N TYR A 85 15.67 3.01 -5.98
CA TYR A 85 14.77 1.94 -5.56
C TYR A 85 14.13 1.28 -6.79
N ALA A 86 13.67 0.04 -6.65
CA ALA A 86 12.80 -0.61 -7.63
C ALA A 86 11.36 -0.63 -7.11
N LEU A 87 10.45 -0.16 -7.92
CA LEU A 87 9.00 -0.25 -7.72
C LEU A 87 8.44 -0.97 -8.95
N SER A 88 7.78 -2.12 -8.76
CA SER A 88 7.08 -2.82 -9.84
C SER A 88 5.59 -2.77 -9.58
N LEU A 89 4.84 -2.29 -10.58
CA LEU A 89 3.39 -2.11 -10.54
C LEU A 89 2.76 -2.93 -11.65
N ALA A 90 2.15 -4.07 -11.27
CA ALA A 90 1.50 -5.00 -12.16
C ALA A 90 -0.02 -4.76 -12.16
N ASN A 91 -0.44 -3.79 -12.98
CA ASN A 91 -1.83 -3.40 -13.18
C ASN A 91 -2.35 -3.95 -14.51
N ARG A 92 -3.42 -4.75 -14.48
CA ARG A 92 -4.07 -5.26 -15.70
C ARG A 92 -5.57 -5.45 -15.50
N LEU A 93 -6.34 -5.13 -16.53
CA LEU A 93 -7.74 -5.53 -16.63
C LEU A 93 -7.81 -6.84 -17.41
N TYR A 94 -8.62 -7.77 -16.92
CA TYR A 94 -8.95 -9.00 -17.61
C TYR A 94 -10.44 -8.97 -17.91
N GLY A 95 -10.78 -8.89 -19.19
CA GLY A 95 -12.15 -8.88 -19.68
C GLY A 95 -12.51 -10.23 -20.30
N GLU A 96 -13.76 -10.65 -20.17
CA GLU A 96 -14.27 -11.83 -20.85
C GLU A 96 -14.17 -11.65 -22.38
N GLN A 97 -13.62 -12.64 -23.07
CA GLN A 97 -13.27 -12.54 -24.50
C GLN A 97 -14.45 -12.37 -25.44
N SER A 98 -15.68 -12.67 -25.00
CA SER A 98 -16.88 -12.48 -25.81
C SER A 98 -17.27 -11.01 -26.01
N TYR A 99 -16.63 -10.07 -25.30
CA TYR A 99 -16.97 -8.64 -25.35
C TYR A 99 -16.17 -7.89 -26.41
N GLN A 100 -16.83 -6.94 -27.08
CA GLN A 100 -16.15 -5.98 -27.95
C GLN A 100 -15.68 -4.76 -27.16
N PHE A 101 -14.39 -4.71 -26.82
CA PHE A 101 -13.83 -3.56 -26.10
C PHE A 101 -13.63 -2.34 -27.00
N VAL A 102 -14.00 -1.16 -26.49
CA VAL A 102 -13.95 0.12 -27.20
C VAL A 102 -12.49 0.56 -27.38
N GLU A 103 -12.05 0.75 -28.63
CA GLU A 103 -10.67 1.13 -28.96
C GLU A 103 -10.19 2.41 -28.24
N MET A 104 -11.07 3.40 -28.08
CA MET A 104 -10.76 4.64 -27.36
C MET A 104 -10.42 4.39 -25.89
N PHE A 105 -11.11 3.44 -25.23
CA PHE A 105 -10.81 3.05 -23.85
C PHE A 105 -9.47 2.31 -23.78
N LEU A 106 -9.19 1.39 -24.71
CA LEU A 106 -7.90 0.69 -24.81
C LEU A 106 -6.73 1.67 -25.07
N GLY A 107 -6.96 2.70 -25.89
CA GLY A 107 -5.99 3.75 -26.17
C GLY A 107 -5.67 4.61 -24.94
N GLU A 108 -6.69 5.11 -24.23
CA GLU A 108 -6.49 5.97 -23.06
C GLU A 108 -5.97 5.20 -21.83
N THR A 109 -6.35 3.94 -21.61
CA THR A 109 -5.75 3.08 -20.56
C THR A 109 -4.26 2.87 -20.79
N LYS A 110 -3.86 2.51 -22.02
CA LYS A 110 -2.45 2.35 -22.39
C LYS A 110 -1.66 3.65 -22.27
N LYS A 111 -2.23 4.77 -22.71
CA LYS A 111 -1.62 6.12 -22.67
C LYS A 111 -1.40 6.64 -21.25
N HIS A 112 -2.41 6.57 -20.37
CA HIS A 112 -2.31 7.18 -19.03
C HIS A 112 -1.74 6.24 -17.97
N TYR A 113 -1.97 4.94 -18.07
CA TYR A 113 -1.62 3.97 -17.04
C TYR A 113 -0.55 2.95 -17.46
N ASN A 114 -0.12 2.95 -18.74
CA ASN A 114 0.72 1.90 -19.34
C ASN A 114 0.17 0.47 -19.06
N ALA A 115 -1.15 0.39 -18.92
CA ALA A 115 -1.88 -0.83 -18.61
C ALA A 115 -2.74 -1.21 -19.82
N GLU A 116 -2.84 -2.51 -20.06
CA GLU A 116 -3.61 -3.08 -21.16
C GLU A 116 -4.80 -3.85 -20.57
N LEU A 117 -5.88 -3.96 -21.34
CA LEU A 117 -6.91 -4.95 -21.09
C LEU A 117 -6.58 -6.21 -21.89
N GLU A 118 -6.62 -7.37 -21.22
CA GLU A 118 -6.44 -8.68 -21.83
C GLU A 118 -7.79 -9.41 -21.89
N ALA A 119 -8.14 -9.88 -23.10
CA ALA A 119 -9.33 -10.68 -23.34
C ALA A 119 -9.04 -12.15 -22.97
N VAL A 120 -9.85 -12.75 -22.11
CA VAL A 120 -9.68 -14.13 -21.62
C VAL A 120 -11.00 -14.91 -21.57
N ASP A 121 -10.91 -16.24 -21.67
CA ASP A 121 -12.07 -17.14 -21.69
C ASP A 121 -12.50 -17.57 -20.27
N PHE A 122 -13.19 -16.70 -19.53
CA PHE A 122 -13.80 -17.11 -18.26
C PHE A 122 -15.01 -18.02 -18.51
N LYS A 123 -15.86 -17.70 -19.49
CA LYS A 123 -17.11 -18.44 -19.78
C LYS A 123 -16.88 -19.93 -20.04
N SER A 124 -15.85 -20.30 -20.80
CA SER A 124 -15.59 -21.69 -21.19
C SER A 124 -14.37 -22.29 -20.48
N ASN A 125 -13.42 -21.47 -20.00
CA ASN A 125 -12.13 -21.96 -19.51
C ASN A 125 -11.53 -21.11 -18.36
N ALA A 126 -12.36 -20.71 -17.38
CA ALA A 126 -11.96 -19.88 -16.23
C ALA A 126 -10.69 -20.36 -15.50
N GLU A 127 -10.44 -21.67 -15.41
CA GLU A 127 -9.24 -22.20 -14.75
C GLU A 127 -7.96 -21.96 -15.55
N ALA A 128 -7.98 -22.10 -16.88
CA ALA A 128 -6.85 -21.72 -17.71
C ALA A 128 -6.62 -20.19 -17.69
N ALA A 129 -7.70 -19.40 -17.67
CA ALA A 129 -7.60 -17.95 -17.47
C ALA A 129 -6.91 -17.63 -16.14
N ARG A 130 -7.33 -18.25 -15.03
CA ARG A 130 -6.71 -18.11 -13.69
C ARG A 130 -5.20 -18.39 -13.72
N GLN A 131 -4.79 -19.48 -14.37
CA GLN A 131 -3.39 -19.87 -14.47
C GLN A 131 -2.57 -18.87 -15.31
N ASN A 132 -3.11 -18.41 -16.44
CA ASN A 132 -2.47 -17.37 -17.27
C ASN A 132 -2.28 -16.06 -16.49
N ILE A 133 -3.31 -15.62 -15.77
CA ILE A 133 -3.27 -14.42 -14.91
C ILE A 133 -2.19 -14.56 -13.84
N ASN A 134 -2.13 -15.70 -13.15
CA ASN A 134 -1.11 -15.97 -12.12
C ASN A 134 0.31 -15.94 -12.71
N ALA A 135 0.54 -16.60 -13.84
CA ALA A 135 1.85 -16.62 -14.52
C ALA A 135 2.28 -15.23 -14.99
N TRP A 136 1.34 -14.39 -15.45
CA TRP A 136 1.64 -13.00 -15.80
C TRP A 136 2.06 -12.18 -14.56
N VAL A 137 1.31 -12.26 -13.46
CA VAL A 137 1.61 -11.53 -12.21
C VAL A 137 2.96 -11.96 -11.64
N GLU A 138 3.24 -13.26 -11.63
CA GLU A 138 4.51 -13.81 -11.16
C GLU A 138 5.69 -13.25 -11.97
N LYS A 139 5.55 -13.17 -13.30
CA LYS A 139 6.55 -12.56 -14.18
C LYS A 139 6.74 -11.06 -13.93
N GLN A 140 5.67 -10.28 -13.75
CA GLN A 140 5.79 -8.83 -13.49
C GLN A 140 6.37 -8.50 -12.11
N THR A 141 6.21 -9.40 -11.14
CA THR A 141 6.66 -9.20 -9.75
C THR A 141 8.01 -9.84 -9.44
N ALA A 142 8.78 -10.20 -10.47
CA ALA A 142 10.07 -10.89 -10.34
C ALA A 142 9.98 -12.13 -9.43
N GLU A 143 8.91 -12.92 -9.63
CA GLU A 143 8.56 -14.12 -8.87
C GLU A 143 8.25 -13.90 -7.37
N LYS A 144 8.16 -12.65 -6.89
CA LYS A 144 7.85 -12.36 -5.49
C LYS A 144 6.37 -12.57 -5.15
N ILE A 145 5.46 -12.43 -6.12
CA ILE A 145 4.02 -12.69 -5.94
C ILE A 145 3.62 -13.88 -6.81
N LYS A 146 3.58 -15.07 -6.21
CA LYS A 146 3.07 -16.30 -6.82
C LYS A 146 1.61 -16.52 -6.42
N ASN A 147 0.87 -17.28 -7.23
CA ASN A 147 -0.52 -17.68 -6.98
C ASN A 147 -1.40 -16.53 -6.45
N LEU A 148 -1.52 -15.44 -7.21
CA LEU A 148 -2.37 -14.29 -6.86
C LEU A 148 -3.82 -14.74 -6.65
N LEU A 149 -4.34 -15.51 -7.59
CA LEU A 149 -5.69 -16.05 -7.60
C LEU A 149 -5.67 -17.49 -7.09
N ALA A 150 -6.29 -17.72 -5.93
CA ALA A 150 -6.64 -19.05 -5.47
C ALA A 150 -7.68 -19.71 -6.41
N GLU A 151 -7.79 -21.04 -6.32
CA GLU A 151 -8.82 -21.79 -7.04
C GLU A 151 -10.23 -21.30 -6.66
N GLY A 152 -11.14 -21.23 -7.64
CA GLY A 152 -12.50 -20.73 -7.45
C GLY A 152 -12.65 -19.21 -7.30
N VAL A 153 -11.57 -18.41 -7.38
CA VAL A 153 -11.66 -16.93 -7.36
C VAL A 153 -12.28 -16.37 -8.65
N VAL A 154 -12.12 -17.08 -9.78
CA VAL A 154 -12.74 -16.77 -11.07
C VAL A 154 -13.57 -17.96 -11.56
N ASP A 155 -14.64 -17.67 -12.28
CA ASP A 155 -15.67 -18.63 -12.70
C ASP A 155 -16.31 -18.23 -14.05
N GLN A 156 -17.27 -19.02 -14.53
CA GLN A 156 -17.98 -18.77 -15.79
C GLN A 156 -18.88 -17.51 -15.76
N LEU A 157 -19.13 -16.93 -14.59
CA LEU A 157 -19.92 -15.70 -14.40
C LEU A 157 -19.03 -14.45 -14.35
N THR A 158 -17.71 -14.62 -14.30
CA THR A 158 -16.73 -13.53 -14.34
C THR A 158 -16.82 -12.80 -15.69
N ARG A 159 -16.76 -11.46 -15.67
CA ARG A 159 -16.94 -10.57 -16.84
C ARG A 159 -15.82 -9.56 -16.97
N LEU A 160 -15.50 -8.85 -15.89
CA LEU A 160 -14.36 -7.96 -15.79
C LEU A 160 -13.68 -8.18 -14.44
N MET A 161 -12.37 -8.34 -14.45
CA MET A 161 -11.56 -8.41 -13.24
C MET A 161 -10.42 -7.41 -13.30
N LEU A 162 -10.24 -6.67 -12.21
CA LEU A 162 -9.05 -5.85 -11.99
C LEU A 162 -8.03 -6.63 -11.17
N VAL A 163 -6.83 -6.80 -11.72
CA VAL A 163 -5.67 -7.36 -11.03
C VAL A 163 -4.67 -6.25 -10.75
N ASN A 164 -4.28 -6.17 -9.47
CA ASN A 164 -3.42 -5.12 -8.96
C ASN A 164 -2.37 -5.71 -8.01
N ALA A 165 -1.19 -6.03 -8.55
CA ALA A 165 -0.08 -6.54 -7.78
C ALA A 165 1.06 -5.51 -7.72
N ILE A 166 1.69 -5.35 -6.56
CA ILE A 166 2.75 -4.36 -6.38
C ILE A 166 3.88 -4.90 -5.50
N TYR A 167 5.10 -4.64 -5.96
CA TYR A 167 6.34 -4.99 -5.28
C TYR A 167 7.23 -3.75 -5.12
N PHE A 168 7.82 -3.59 -3.95
CA PHE A 168 8.78 -2.53 -3.66
C PHE A 168 10.09 -3.12 -3.15
N LYS A 169 11.20 -2.47 -3.53
CA LYS A 169 12.56 -2.78 -3.11
C LYS A 169 13.38 -1.49 -2.99
N GLY A 170 13.78 -1.09 -1.78
CA GLY A 170 14.67 0.06 -1.57
C GLY A 170 15.64 -0.15 -0.41
N ASN A 171 16.87 0.35 -0.53
CA ASN A 171 17.90 0.27 0.51
C ASN A 171 17.76 1.40 1.54
N TRP A 172 18.04 1.15 2.82
CA TRP A 172 18.09 2.21 3.84
C TRP A 172 19.24 3.18 3.53
N GLU A 173 19.01 4.48 3.72
CA GLU A 173 20.09 5.49 3.74
C GLU A 173 21.09 5.19 4.89
N LYS A 174 20.59 4.64 6.01
CA LYS A 174 21.38 4.22 7.17
C LYS A 174 21.01 2.79 7.55
N LYS A 175 21.78 1.85 7.02
CA LYS A 175 21.59 0.41 7.21
C LYS A 175 21.79 -0.02 8.66
N PHE A 176 21.05 -1.04 9.07
CA PHE A 176 21.35 -1.80 10.27
C PHE A 176 22.54 -2.72 10.00
N LYS A 177 23.18 -3.22 11.06
CA LYS A 177 24.23 -4.24 10.95
C LYS A 177 23.64 -5.59 11.33
N GLU A 178 23.84 -6.61 10.51
CA GLU A 178 23.41 -7.98 10.82
C GLU A 178 23.96 -8.47 12.16
N SER A 179 25.20 -8.09 12.51
CA SER A 179 25.82 -8.36 13.81
C SER A 179 25.16 -7.67 15.01
N SER A 180 24.21 -6.76 14.76
CA SER A 180 23.39 -6.07 15.77
C SER A 180 21.93 -6.56 15.76
N THR A 181 21.57 -7.47 14.86
CA THR A 181 20.29 -8.19 14.89
C THR A 181 20.36 -9.28 15.95
N SER A 182 19.39 -9.32 16.86
CA SER A 182 19.34 -10.28 17.97
C SER A 182 17.92 -10.73 18.25
N ASP A 183 17.76 -11.84 18.98
CA ASP A 183 16.45 -12.29 19.41
C ASP A 183 15.88 -11.35 20.49
N ALA A 184 14.66 -10.89 20.27
CA ALA A 184 13.88 -10.11 21.23
C ALA A 184 12.44 -10.65 21.30
N LEU A 185 11.69 -10.22 22.30
CA LEU A 185 10.25 -10.49 22.38
C LEU A 185 9.46 -9.35 21.75
N PHE A 186 8.51 -9.69 20.89
CA PHE A 186 7.51 -8.79 20.35
C PHE A 186 6.15 -9.11 21.01
N LYS A 187 5.54 -8.13 21.68
CA LYS A 187 4.25 -8.25 22.35
C LYS A 187 3.14 -8.20 21.31
N LEU A 188 2.25 -9.18 21.29
CA LEU A 188 1.06 -9.15 20.41
C LEU A 188 -0.11 -8.42 21.06
N ASN A 189 -0.17 -8.54 22.39
CA ASN A 189 -1.16 -7.96 23.30
C ASN A 189 -0.55 -7.94 24.71
N LYS A 190 -1.28 -7.46 25.72
CA LYS A 190 -0.79 -7.37 27.12
C LYS A 190 -0.40 -8.71 27.78
N LYS A 191 -0.73 -9.86 27.19
CA LYS A 191 -0.57 -11.21 27.76
C LYS A 191 0.36 -12.12 26.95
N GLU A 192 0.51 -11.87 25.65
CA GLU A 192 1.21 -12.75 24.72
C GLU A 192 2.39 -12.04 24.06
N SER A 193 3.50 -12.76 23.86
CA SER A 193 4.66 -12.27 23.12
C SER A 193 5.28 -13.41 22.32
N LYS A 194 5.82 -13.10 21.13
CA LYS A 194 6.55 -14.02 20.26
C LYS A 194 8.00 -13.59 20.09
N PRO A 195 8.95 -14.53 19.91
CA PRO A 195 10.34 -14.19 19.58
C PRO A 195 10.43 -13.61 18.16
N VAL A 196 11.27 -12.60 17.97
CA VAL A 196 11.57 -11.96 16.68
C VAL A 196 13.06 -11.68 16.54
N LYS A 197 13.54 -11.61 15.30
CA LYS A 197 14.83 -10.99 14.99
C LYS A 197 14.67 -9.48 14.99
N MET A 198 15.15 -8.82 16.05
CA MET A 198 15.10 -7.38 16.24
C MET A 198 16.43 -6.77 15.75
N MET A 199 16.35 -5.93 14.72
CA MET A 199 17.48 -5.19 14.16
C MET A 199 17.72 -3.95 15.01
N HIS A 200 18.99 -3.65 15.33
CA HIS A 200 19.33 -2.49 16.14
C HIS A 200 20.34 -1.57 15.47
N GLN A 201 20.12 -0.26 15.59
CA GLN A 201 21.13 0.75 15.26
C GLN A 201 21.01 1.99 16.17
N LYS A 202 22.04 2.83 16.17
CA LYS A 202 22.02 4.15 16.79
C LYS A 202 22.53 5.17 15.79
N ALA A 203 21.66 6.06 15.34
CA ALA A 203 21.98 7.08 14.35
C ALA A 203 21.02 8.28 14.45
N LYS A 204 21.29 9.34 13.68
CA LYS A 204 20.38 10.49 13.59
C LYS A 204 19.22 10.21 12.63
N PHE A 205 17.99 10.37 13.09
CA PHE A 205 16.76 10.25 12.30
C PHE A 205 15.75 11.33 12.71
N PRO A 206 14.83 11.75 11.83
CA PRO A 206 13.68 12.54 12.22
C PRO A 206 12.77 11.72 13.16
N LEU A 207 12.50 12.27 14.34
CA LEU A 207 11.67 11.68 15.37
C LEU A 207 10.73 12.74 15.92
N THR A 208 9.47 12.39 16.17
CA THR A 208 8.54 13.24 16.91
C THR A 208 7.67 12.44 17.87
N PHE A 209 7.01 13.14 18.78
CA PHE A 209 6.10 12.59 19.78
C PHE A 209 4.75 13.30 19.65
N ILE A 210 3.68 12.53 19.58
CA ILE A 210 2.31 13.02 19.41
C ILE A 210 1.53 12.78 20.70
N PRO A 211 1.34 13.80 21.57
CA PRO A 211 0.65 13.66 22.84
C PRO A 211 -0.81 13.19 22.68
N GLU A 212 -1.50 13.65 21.64
CA GLU A 212 -2.92 13.37 21.38
C GLU A 212 -3.16 11.86 21.13
N ALA A 213 -2.28 11.25 20.34
CA ALA A 213 -2.31 9.83 20.01
C ALA A 213 -1.53 8.95 21.00
N ASN A 214 -0.75 9.55 21.91
CA ASN A 214 0.22 8.87 22.78
C ASN A 214 1.16 7.93 21.99
N CYS A 215 1.80 8.46 20.94
CA CYS A 215 2.72 7.71 20.09
C CYS A 215 4.00 8.48 19.76
N GLN A 216 5.03 7.74 19.35
CA GLN A 216 6.22 8.25 18.67
C GLN A 216 6.09 8.01 17.16
N ILE A 217 6.67 8.91 16.36
CA ILE A 217 6.79 8.72 14.91
C ILE A 217 8.26 8.84 14.52
N LEU A 218 8.81 7.77 13.96
CA LEU A 218 10.18 7.70 13.44
C LEU A 218 10.14 7.70 11.91
N GLU A 219 10.97 8.52 11.27
CA GLU A 219 11.23 8.46 9.83
C GLU A 219 12.57 7.76 9.54
N LEU A 220 12.52 6.71 8.71
CA LEU A 220 13.68 5.98 8.19
C LEU A 220 13.79 6.23 6.68
N PRO A 221 14.67 7.13 6.23
CA PRO A 221 14.87 7.40 4.82
C PRO A 221 15.49 6.20 4.08
N TYR A 222 15.03 5.98 2.85
CA TYR A 222 15.72 5.13 1.88
C TYR A 222 16.82 5.94 1.16
N VAL A 223 17.75 5.24 0.50
CA VAL A 223 18.86 5.85 -0.25
C VAL A 223 18.36 6.96 -1.16
N GLY A 224 19.04 8.11 -1.13
CA GLY A 224 18.68 9.28 -1.96
C GLY A 224 17.50 10.10 -1.42
N ASN A 225 16.85 9.67 -0.33
CA ASN A 225 15.81 10.39 0.40
C ASN A 225 14.51 10.72 -0.40
N GLU A 226 14.33 10.15 -1.59
CA GLU A 226 13.07 10.24 -2.35
C GLU A 226 11.93 9.48 -1.66
N LEU A 227 12.25 8.38 -0.98
CA LEU A 227 11.31 7.58 -0.19
C LEU A 227 11.73 7.56 1.28
N SER A 228 10.73 7.45 2.16
CA SER A 228 10.92 7.14 3.58
C SER A 228 9.92 6.10 4.06
N MET A 229 10.34 5.24 4.98
CA MET A 229 9.41 4.53 5.85
C MET A 229 9.13 5.38 7.09
N LEU A 230 7.85 5.66 7.37
CA LEU A 230 7.42 6.29 8.61
C LEU A 230 6.77 5.23 9.48
N ILE A 231 7.16 5.15 10.76
CA ILE A 231 6.64 4.17 11.72
C ILE A 231 5.98 4.93 12.87
N MET A 232 4.70 4.68 13.10
CA MET A 232 3.94 5.22 14.22
C MET A 232 3.76 4.14 15.29
N LEU A 233 4.42 4.32 16.41
CA LEU A 233 4.50 3.37 17.52
C LEU A 233 3.83 3.99 18.76
N PRO A 234 2.73 3.44 19.28
CA PRO A 234 2.20 3.84 20.59
C PRO A 234 3.29 3.77 21.67
N ASN A 235 3.23 4.62 22.70
CA ASN A 235 4.18 4.50 23.81
C ASN A 235 3.88 3.29 24.69
N GLU A 236 2.61 2.92 24.79
CA GLU A 236 2.09 1.84 25.62
C GLU A 236 0.92 1.13 24.93
N MET A 237 0.73 -0.15 25.23
CA MET A 237 -0.46 -0.89 24.80
C MET A 237 -1.64 -0.53 25.71
N GLU A 238 -2.35 0.55 25.40
CA GLU A 238 -3.48 1.02 26.22
C GLU A 238 -4.64 -0.02 26.28
N ASP A 239 -4.91 -0.70 25.16
CA ASP A 239 -6.00 -1.69 25.03
C ASP A 239 -5.53 -3.16 25.07
N ASP A 240 -6.47 -4.08 25.33
CA ASP A 240 -6.21 -5.53 25.48
C ASP A 240 -6.10 -6.28 24.14
N THR A 241 -6.12 -5.57 23.01
CA THR A 241 -5.93 -6.11 21.66
C THR A 241 -4.57 -5.68 21.12
N THR A 242 -4.51 -4.78 20.14
CA THR A 242 -3.27 -4.36 19.48
C THR A 242 -2.60 -3.16 20.15
N GLY A 243 -3.28 -2.46 21.06
CA GLY A 243 -2.81 -1.16 21.58
C GLY A 243 -2.94 0.01 20.58
N LEU A 244 -3.38 -0.25 19.35
CA LEU A 244 -3.42 0.73 18.27
C LEU A 244 -4.73 1.51 18.18
N LYS A 245 -5.80 1.14 18.90
CA LYS A 245 -7.16 1.68 18.68
C LYS A 245 -7.24 3.20 18.76
N LYS A 246 -6.50 3.82 19.68
CA LYS A 246 -6.43 5.27 19.84
C LYS A 246 -5.75 5.94 18.64
N LEU A 247 -4.61 5.40 18.21
CA LEU A 247 -3.90 5.86 17.02
C LEU A 247 -4.75 5.70 15.76
N GLU A 248 -5.37 4.53 15.52
CA GLU A 248 -6.22 4.26 14.36
C GLU A 248 -7.45 5.20 14.30
N LYS A 249 -7.99 5.59 15.47
CA LYS A 249 -9.12 6.53 15.58
C LYS A 249 -8.72 7.97 15.29
N GLU A 250 -7.63 8.45 15.90
CA GLU A 250 -7.17 9.84 15.75
C GLU A 250 -6.44 10.09 14.41
N LEU A 251 -6.05 9.04 13.68
CA LEU A 251 -5.42 9.16 12.36
C LEU A 251 -6.41 9.62 11.28
N THR A 252 -6.45 10.93 11.06
CA THR A 252 -7.14 11.60 9.95
C THR A 252 -6.13 12.12 8.93
N TYR A 253 -6.58 12.51 7.72
CA TYR A 253 -5.69 13.13 6.72
C TYR A 253 -4.95 14.35 7.28
N LYS A 254 -5.66 15.22 8.01
CA LYS A 254 -5.09 16.41 8.64
C LYS A 254 -4.00 16.02 9.64
N ASN A 255 -4.31 15.08 10.54
CA ASN A 255 -3.39 14.66 11.58
C ASN A 255 -2.16 13.95 10.98
N LEU A 256 -2.35 13.07 10.00
CA LEU A 256 -1.23 12.42 9.31
C LEU A 256 -0.29 13.43 8.64
N VAL A 257 -0.83 14.45 7.94
CA VAL A 257 0.00 15.50 7.31
C VAL A 257 0.71 16.37 8.35
N GLU A 258 0.02 16.73 9.44
CA GLU A 258 0.60 17.57 10.50
C GLU A 258 1.71 16.83 11.26
N TRP A 259 1.44 15.59 11.70
CA TRP A 259 2.36 14.77 12.47
C TRP A 259 3.59 14.29 11.70
N THR A 260 3.54 14.31 10.37
CA THR A 260 4.64 13.88 9.48
C THR A 260 5.25 15.03 8.66
N ARG A 261 4.91 16.27 9.00
CA ARG A 261 5.47 17.49 8.41
C ARG A 261 6.96 17.60 8.80
N PRO A 262 7.90 17.87 7.87
CA PRO A 262 9.34 17.81 8.17
C PRO A 262 9.82 18.74 9.29
N ASP A 263 9.14 19.88 9.50
CA ASP A 263 9.40 20.85 10.56
C ASP A 263 8.80 20.44 11.93
N MET A 264 7.96 19.41 11.96
CA MET A 264 7.42 18.80 13.18
C MET A 264 8.25 17.58 13.65
N MET A 265 9.33 17.23 12.94
CA MET A 265 10.17 16.05 13.20
C MET A 265 11.63 16.43 13.41
N ASP A 266 12.08 16.45 14.67
CA ASP A 266 13.46 16.79 15.01
C ASP A 266 14.45 15.69 14.60
N THR A 267 15.53 16.06 13.90
CA THR A 267 16.61 15.12 13.56
C THR A 267 17.52 14.89 14.76
N VAL A 268 17.20 13.88 15.56
CA VAL A 268 17.90 13.53 16.81
C VAL A 268 18.63 12.20 16.70
N GLU A 269 19.68 12.02 17.51
CA GLU A 269 20.34 10.73 17.64
C GLU A 269 19.46 9.78 18.48
N VAL A 270 18.95 8.72 17.87
CA VAL A 270 17.99 7.77 18.46
C VAL A 270 18.55 6.34 18.43
N GLN A 271 18.24 5.56 19.46
CA GLN A 271 18.42 4.10 19.47
C GLN A 271 17.18 3.46 18.84
N VAL A 272 17.34 2.87 17.66
CA VAL A 272 16.26 2.22 16.91
C VAL A 272 16.32 0.70 17.10
N GLY A 273 15.20 0.10 17.50
CA GLY A 273 14.92 -1.33 17.38
C GLY A 273 13.74 -1.54 16.44
N LEU A 274 13.93 -2.32 15.38
CA LEU A 274 12.91 -2.62 14.37
C LEU A 274 12.93 -4.14 14.07
N PRO A 275 11.80 -4.87 14.18
CA PRO A 275 11.77 -6.27 13.76
C PRO A 275 12.12 -6.41 12.27
N LYS A 276 12.86 -7.48 11.94
CA LYS A 276 12.98 -8.00 10.58
C LYS A 276 11.71 -8.79 10.26
N PHE A 277 11.00 -8.43 9.20
CA PHE A 277 9.71 -9.04 8.86
C PHE A 277 9.44 -9.09 7.36
N LYS A 278 8.49 -9.95 6.98
CA LYS A 278 7.99 -10.11 5.61
C LYS A 278 6.46 -10.11 5.68
N LEU A 279 5.80 -9.22 4.93
CA LEU A 279 4.35 -9.20 4.81
C LEU A 279 3.96 -9.46 3.35
N GLU A 280 3.00 -10.36 3.18
CA GLU A 280 2.39 -10.71 1.89
C GLU A 280 0.88 -10.81 2.14
N GLU A 281 0.14 -9.78 1.74
CA GLU A 281 -1.29 -9.63 2.04
C GLU A 281 -2.07 -9.55 0.73
N SER A 282 -3.21 -10.24 0.69
CA SER A 282 -4.08 -10.34 -0.48
C SER A 282 -5.51 -9.97 -0.10
N LEU A 283 -6.11 -9.04 -0.84
CA LEU A 283 -7.43 -8.48 -0.59
C LEU A 283 -8.31 -8.66 -1.82
N ASP A 284 -9.48 -9.28 -1.66
CA ASP A 284 -10.60 -9.06 -2.57
C ASP A 284 -11.30 -7.77 -2.13
N LEU A 285 -11.16 -6.72 -2.93
CA LEU A 285 -11.62 -5.38 -2.57
C LEU A 285 -13.11 -5.17 -2.87
N LYS A 286 -13.80 -6.12 -3.51
CA LYS A 286 -15.20 -5.98 -3.92
C LYS A 286 -16.10 -5.50 -2.77
N ASP A 287 -16.17 -6.27 -1.69
CA ASP A 287 -17.10 -6.00 -0.59
C ASP A 287 -16.66 -4.78 0.24
N LEU A 288 -15.35 -4.54 0.34
CA LEU A 288 -14.78 -3.36 0.97
C LEU A 288 -15.19 -2.08 0.22
N LEU A 289 -15.01 -2.04 -1.10
CA LEU A 289 -15.39 -0.91 -1.96
C LEU A 289 -16.91 -0.70 -2.01
N ALA A 290 -17.70 -1.78 -2.04
CA ALA A 290 -19.15 -1.71 -1.90
C ALA A 290 -19.57 -1.09 -0.57
N SER A 291 -18.91 -1.44 0.54
CA SER A 291 -19.14 -0.83 1.86
C SER A 291 -18.71 0.64 1.96
N MET A 292 -17.92 1.13 0.98
CA MET A 292 -17.49 2.53 0.81
C MET A 292 -18.36 3.29 -0.21
N GLY A 293 -19.45 2.69 -0.70
CA GLY A 293 -20.44 3.32 -1.58
C GLY A 293 -20.29 3.01 -3.08
N MET A 294 -19.21 2.34 -3.49
CA MET A 294 -19.03 1.86 -4.87
C MET A 294 -19.85 0.58 -5.07
N THR A 295 -21.16 0.68 -5.28
CA THR A 295 -22.07 -0.49 -5.31
C THR A 295 -22.47 -0.90 -6.73
N ASP A 296 -22.82 0.06 -7.59
CA ASP A 296 -23.32 -0.19 -8.95
C ASP A 296 -22.27 -0.88 -9.82
N ALA A 297 -20.98 -0.57 -9.62
CA ALA A 297 -19.86 -1.22 -10.33
C ALA A 297 -19.85 -2.76 -10.19
N PHE A 298 -20.44 -3.28 -9.11
CA PHE A 298 -20.46 -4.70 -8.75
C PHE A 298 -21.83 -5.38 -8.98
N ASP A 299 -22.83 -4.64 -9.48
CA ASP A 299 -24.22 -5.06 -9.65
C ASP A 299 -24.57 -5.15 -11.14
N HIS A 300 -24.80 -6.37 -11.65
CA HIS A 300 -25.13 -6.65 -13.05
C HIS A 300 -26.32 -5.84 -13.62
N CYS A 301 -27.24 -5.37 -12.76
CA CYS A 301 -28.42 -4.64 -13.19
C CYS A 301 -28.23 -3.11 -13.17
N LYS A 302 -27.09 -2.61 -12.65
CA LYS A 302 -26.80 -1.18 -12.49
C LYS A 302 -25.44 -0.74 -13.04
N SER A 303 -24.52 -1.68 -13.24
CA SER A 303 -23.17 -1.40 -13.71
C SER A 303 -23.20 -0.78 -15.10
N ASP A 304 -22.79 0.49 -15.18
CA ASP A 304 -22.69 1.22 -16.44
C ASP A 304 -21.22 1.36 -16.83
N PHE A 305 -20.70 0.33 -17.51
CA PHE A 305 -19.40 0.32 -18.16
C PHE A 305 -19.50 0.47 -19.69
N SER A 306 -20.53 1.18 -20.16
CA SER A 306 -20.77 1.47 -21.60
C SER A 306 -19.61 2.18 -22.31
N GLY A 307 -18.66 2.77 -21.56
CA GLY A 307 -17.41 3.31 -22.08
C GLY A 307 -16.31 2.28 -22.33
N MET A 308 -16.41 1.07 -21.78
CA MET A 308 -15.50 -0.06 -22.05
C MET A 308 -15.99 -0.97 -23.16
N SER A 309 -17.29 -1.24 -23.17
CA SER A 309 -17.99 -2.17 -24.07
C SER A 309 -19.36 -1.58 -24.40
N PRO A 310 -19.86 -1.67 -25.65
CA PRO A 310 -21.20 -1.22 -25.99
C PRO A 310 -22.30 -2.09 -25.36
N ASP A 311 -21.98 -3.33 -24.97
CA ASP A 311 -22.89 -4.23 -24.26
C ASP A 311 -22.99 -3.86 -22.78
N ASN A 312 -24.21 -3.54 -22.33
CA ASN A 312 -24.52 -3.02 -20.99
C ASN A 312 -24.62 -4.10 -19.88
N ASP A 313 -24.09 -5.32 -20.08
CA ASP A 313 -24.05 -6.37 -19.04
C ASP A 313 -22.63 -6.63 -18.47
N LEU A 314 -21.64 -5.84 -18.91
CA LEU A 314 -20.29 -5.84 -18.34
C LEU A 314 -20.34 -5.30 -16.90
N VAL A 315 -19.90 -6.11 -15.94
CA VAL A 315 -19.80 -5.76 -14.51
C VAL A 315 -18.38 -6.02 -14.01
N LEU A 316 -17.91 -5.25 -13.03
CA LEU A 316 -16.66 -5.52 -12.32
C LEU A 316 -16.88 -6.70 -11.37
N SER A 317 -16.58 -7.91 -11.82
CA SER A 317 -16.81 -9.14 -11.05
C SER A 317 -15.89 -9.27 -9.84
N LYS A 318 -14.62 -8.87 -9.99
CA LYS A 318 -13.54 -9.04 -9.00
C LYS A 318 -12.54 -7.88 -9.03
N VAL A 319 -12.01 -7.52 -7.87
CA VAL A 319 -10.90 -6.56 -7.71
C VAL A 319 -9.90 -7.16 -6.74
N ILE A 320 -8.82 -7.76 -7.27
CA ILE A 320 -7.82 -8.46 -6.46
C ILE A 320 -6.58 -7.59 -6.31
N HIS A 321 -6.28 -7.21 -5.07
CA HIS A 321 -5.04 -6.54 -4.70
C HIS A 321 -4.12 -7.49 -3.94
N LYS A 322 -2.82 -7.51 -4.29
CA LYS A 322 -1.81 -8.20 -3.48
C LYS A 322 -0.55 -7.36 -3.38
N ALA A 323 -0.09 -7.15 -2.16
CA ALA A 323 1.08 -6.34 -1.85
C ALA A 323 2.13 -7.14 -1.09
N PHE A 324 3.39 -6.86 -1.39
CA PHE A 324 4.53 -7.52 -0.79
C PHE A 324 5.56 -6.52 -0.24
N VAL A 325 6.05 -6.75 0.98
CA VAL A 325 7.19 -6.02 1.56
C VAL A 325 8.06 -6.94 2.43
N GLU A 326 9.37 -6.68 2.42
CA GLU A 326 10.36 -7.40 3.21
C GLU A 326 11.31 -6.40 3.88
N VAL A 327 11.18 -6.22 5.20
CA VAL A 327 12.01 -5.29 5.99
C VAL A 327 13.18 -6.04 6.59
N ASN A 328 14.40 -5.64 6.21
CA ASN A 328 15.66 -6.23 6.67
C ASN A 328 16.76 -5.17 6.89
N GLU A 329 17.97 -5.63 7.22
CA GLU A 329 19.05 -4.78 7.72
C GLU A 329 19.57 -3.80 6.67
N GLU A 330 19.52 -4.20 5.40
CA GLU A 330 19.97 -3.43 4.25
C GLU A 330 18.94 -2.39 3.80
N GLY A 331 17.67 -2.60 4.16
CA GLY A 331 16.51 -1.93 3.60
C GLY A 331 15.44 -2.97 3.31
N THR A 332 15.19 -3.11 2.02
CA THR A 332 14.41 -4.16 1.40
C THR A 332 15.36 -4.95 0.47
N GLU A 333 16.50 -5.47 0.98
CA GLU A 333 17.67 -6.03 0.22
C GLU A 333 18.33 -5.08 -0.83
N ALA A 334 19.64 -4.99 -1.07
CA ALA A 334 20.90 -5.38 -0.44
C ALA A 334 22.02 -4.55 -1.14
N ALA A 335 23.33 -4.54 -0.83
CA ALA A 335 24.12 -5.14 0.25
C ALA A 335 25.21 -4.13 0.72
N GLY A 336 25.79 -4.24 1.93
CA GLY A 336 27.13 -3.71 2.25
C GLY A 336 27.25 -2.75 3.45
N ALA A 337 28.22 -3.03 4.32
CA ALA A 337 28.39 -2.44 5.66
C ALA A 337 29.60 -1.48 5.80
N THR A 338 29.66 -0.73 6.91
CA THR A 338 30.91 -0.07 7.39
C THR A 338 30.94 0.14 8.91
N ALA A 339 32.15 0.27 9.47
CA ALA A 339 32.44 0.15 10.91
C ALA A 339 32.00 1.36 11.76
N ALA A 340 31.98 1.19 13.09
CA ALA A 340 31.66 2.25 14.05
C ALA A 340 32.91 2.62 14.89
N ILE A 341 33.04 3.90 15.23
CA ILE A 341 34.06 4.41 16.16
C ILE A 341 33.32 5.08 17.33
N MET A 342 33.60 4.65 18.56
CA MET A 342 33.07 5.28 19.77
C MET A 342 33.99 6.39 20.27
N MET A 343 33.41 7.51 20.69
CA MET A 343 34.01 8.43 21.67
C MET A 343 33.01 8.67 22.81
N MET A 344 33.46 8.54 24.05
CA MET A 344 32.67 8.92 25.22
C MET A 344 32.70 10.44 25.43
N ARG A 345 31.52 11.06 25.53
CA ARG A 345 31.29 12.33 26.26
C ARG A 345 29.93 12.24 26.97
N CYS A 346 29.74 13.07 28.01
CA CYS A 346 28.65 13.00 28.98
C CYS A 346 27.29 12.69 28.34
N ALA A 347 26.75 11.50 28.63
CA ALA A 347 25.62 10.95 27.90
C ALA A 347 24.28 11.55 28.35
N MET A 348 23.85 12.61 27.67
CA MET A 348 22.42 12.85 27.49
C MET A 348 21.84 11.57 26.87
N ARG A 349 20.89 10.91 27.56
CA ARG A 349 20.37 9.61 27.10
C ARG A 349 19.62 9.83 25.79
N ALA A 350 20.18 9.29 24.71
CA ALA A 350 19.53 9.26 23.40
C ALA A 350 18.12 8.66 23.54
N PRO A 351 17.07 9.25 22.92
CA PRO A 351 15.76 8.64 22.86
C PRO A 351 15.84 7.22 22.30
N ARG A 352 14.90 6.38 22.73
CA ARG A 352 14.75 5.00 22.25
C ARG A 352 13.43 4.92 21.49
N PHE A 353 13.47 4.26 20.33
CA PHE A 353 12.32 3.88 19.54
C PHE A 353 12.47 2.39 19.27
N VAL A 354 11.70 1.55 19.97
CA VAL A 354 11.84 0.09 19.89
C VAL A 354 10.48 -0.49 19.57
N ALA A 355 10.28 -0.90 18.32
CA ALA A 355 9.04 -1.44 17.80
C ALA A 355 8.83 -2.90 18.26
N ASP A 356 8.73 -3.12 19.57
CA ASP A 356 8.55 -4.41 20.24
C ASP A 356 7.07 -4.79 20.48
N HIS A 357 6.14 -4.06 19.87
CA HIS A 357 4.70 -4.25 19.97
C HIS A 357 4.01 -3.59 18.75
N PRO A 358 2.69 -3.73 18.55
CA PRO A 358 2.07 -3.39 17.27
C PRO A 358 2.21 -1.92 16.88
N PHE A 359 2.46 -1.69 15.60
CA PHE A 359 2.68 -0.35 15.03
C PHE A 359 1.99 -0.19 13.67
N LEU A 360 1.72 1.07 13.30
CA LEU A 360 1.40 1.43 11.91
C LEU A 360 2.67 1.84 11.19
N PHE A 361 2.76 1.58 9.89
CA PHE A 361 3.84 2.09 9.07
C PHE A 361 3.37 2.49 7.67
N PHE A 362 4.13 3.38 7.06
CA PHE A 362 3.85 3.96 5.76
C PHE A 362 5.14 4.00 4.95
N ILE A 363 5.06 3.75 3.65
CA ILE A 363 6.15 4.12 2.73
C ILE A 363 5.66 5.32 1.93
N ARG A 364 6.32 6.47 2.12
CA ARG A 364 5.97 7.76 1.53
C ARG A 364 6.98 8.12 0.44
N HIS A 365 6.49 8.63 -0.69
CA HIS A 365 7.32 9.38 -1.64
C HIS A 365 7.36 10.85 -1.23
N ASN A 366 8.52 11.29 -0.76
CA ASN A 366 8.72 12.57 -0.11
C ASN A 366 8.48 13.78 -1.04
N PRO A 367 8.89 13.78 -2.33
CA PRO A 367 8.60 14.87 -3.26
C PRO A 367 7.10 15.12 -3.51
N THR A 368 6.26 14.09 -3.51
CA THR A 368 4.80 14.22 -3.77
C THR A 368 3.93 14.04 -2.53
N GLN A 369 4.55 13.76 -1.38
CA GLN A 369 3.90 13.36 -0.12
C GLN A 369 2.90 12.19 -0.30
N SER A 370 3.10 11.35 -1.31
CA SER A 370 2.18 10.26 -1.65
C SER A 370 2.49 9.01 -0.84
N ILE A 371 1.47 8.44 -0.21
CA ILE A 371 1.56 7.14 0.44
C ILE A 371 1.57 6.07 -0.64
N LEU A 372 2.70 5.37 -0.78
CA LEU A 372 2.87 4.24 -1.68
C LEU A 372 2.34 2.96 -1.02
N PHE A 373 2.62 2.77 0.26
CA PHE A 373 2.17 1.62 1.03
C PHE A 373 1.70 2.03 2.42
N TYR A 374 0.68 1.34 2.90
CA TYR A 374 0.15 1.44 4.26
C TYR A 374 0.23 0.04 4.88
N GLY A 375 0.77 -0.07 6.08
CA GLY A 375 0.71 -1.31 6.85
C GLY A 375 0.40 -1.13 8.33
N ARG A 376 -0.14 -2.20 8.91
CA ARG A 376 -0.22 -2.45 10.35
C ARG A 376 0.49 -3.76 10.63
N TYR A 377 1.47 -3.73 11.52
CA TYR A 377 2.20 -4.91 11.95
C TYR A 377 1.78 -5.27 13.38
N CYS A 378 1.10 -6.40 13.54
CA CYS A 378 0.57 -6.92 14.81
C CYS A 378 1.09 -8.32 15.17
N SER A 379 1.42 -9.15 14.18
CA SER A 379 2.05 -10.45 14.39
C SER A 379 3.30 -10.59 13.52
N PRO A 380 4.44 -10.94 14.11
CA PRO A 380 5.52 -11.63 13.42
C PRO A 380 5.10 -13.02 12.92
#